data_AF-A0A9R0WYI4-F1
#
_entry.id   AF-A0A9R0WYI4-F1
#
_cell.length_a   1.000
_cell.length_b   1.000
_cell.length_c   1.000
_cell.angle_alpha   90.00
_cell.angle_beta   90.00
_cell.angle_gamma   90.00
#
_symmetry.space_group_name_H-M   'P 1'
#
loop_
_entity.id
_entity.type
_entity.pdbx_description
1 polymer ?
#
loop_
_entity_poly.entity_id
_entity_poly.type
_entity_poly.pdbx_seq_one_letter_code
_entity_poly.pdbx_strand_id
1 'polypeptide(L)'
;MDWDARMRSALSASRGLAHLHSEHKLAHGNVKSSNVLLRPDLDAAALSDFSLHPIYAPTAEEEMVALLQVAMACVATVPDARPDAPDVVRMIEEIGASHGQTTTEESARATTSEEERSRGTPPAAPTP
;
A
#
# COMPACT_ATOMS: atom_id res chain seq x y z
N MET A 1 -7.60 26.94 -8.60
CA MET A 1 -7.95 26.46 -7.26
C MET A 1 -7.27 27.36 -6.23
N ASP A 2 -8.08 28.04 -5.41
CA ASP A 2 -7.61 28.85 -4.28
C ASP A 2 -7.16 27.97 -3.12
N TRP A 3 -6.63 28.57 -2.06
CA TRP A 3 -6.12 27.83 -0.90
C TRP A 3 -7.22 27.04 -0.19
N ASP A 4 -8.40 27.62 -0.03
CA ASP A 4 -9.50 26.97 0.66
C ASP A 4 -10.00 25.72 -0.09
N ALA A 5 -10.09 25.77 -1.42
CA ALA A 5 -10.44 24.59 -2.21
C ALA A 5 -9.33 23.52 -2.16
N ARG A 6 -8.04 23.90 -2.09
CA ARG A 6 -6.95 22.94 -1.89
C ARG A 6 -7.07 22.25 -0.53
N MET A 7 -7.34 23.01 0.53
CA MET A 7 -7.47 22.48 1.88
C MET A 7 -8.67 21.54 2.00
N ARG A 8 -9.83 21.91 1.42
CA ARG A 8 -11.00 21.03 1.36
C ARG A 8 -10.70 19.73 0.62
N SER A 9 -10.03 19.81 -0.53
CA SER A 9 -9.68 18.63 -1.34
C SER A 9 -8.72 17.70 -0.58
N ALA A 10 -7.70 18.26 0.07
CA ALA A 10 -6.77 17.49 0.89
C ALA A 10 -7.49 16.78 2.04
N LEU A 11 -8.36 17.49 2.76
CA LEU A 11 -9.14 16.92 3.85
C LEU A 11 -10.06 15.79 3.38
N SER A 12 -10.78 15.97 2.27
CA SER A 12 -11.65 14.92 1.70
C SER A 12 -10.84 13.70 1.25
N ALA A 13 -9.68 13.89 0.60
CA ALA A 13 -8.80 12.78 0.23
C ALA A 13 -8.26 12.04 1.47
N SER A 14 -7.81 12.75 2.50
CA SER A 14 -7.34 12.13 3.76
C SER A 14 -8.43 11.32 4.45
N ARG A 15 -9.69 11.80 4.44
CA ARG A 15 -10.84 11.05 4.97
C ARG A 15 -11.11 9.77 4.18
N GLY A 16 -11.07 9.84 2.85
CA GLY A 16 -11.20 8.67 2.00
C GLY A 16 -10.11 7.63 2.27
N LEU A 17 -8.87 8.07 2.46
CA LEU A 17 -7.75 7.17 2.80
C LEU A 17 -7.94 6.54 4.18
N ALA A 18 -8.35 7.31 5.18
CA ALA A 18 -8.64 6.81 6.52
C ALA A 18 -9.76 5.75 6.50
N HIS A 19 -10.80 5.96 5.69
CA HIS A 19 -11.90 5.01 5.52
C HIS A 19 -11.44 3.67 4.91
N LEU A 20 -10.59 3.71 3.88
CA LEU A 20 -9.98 2.50 3.31
C LEU A 20 -9.19 1.71 4.36
N HIS A 21 -8.43 2.41 5.21
CA HIS A 21 -7.63 1.78 6.26
C HIS A 21 -8.49 1.24 7.42
N SER A 22 -9.53 1.97 7.87
CA SER A 22 -10.30 1.59 9.04
C SER A 22 -11.32 0.49 8.73
N GLU A 23 -12.13 0.68 7.69
CA GLU A 23 -13.29 -0.17 7.38
C GLU A 23 -12.89 -1.37 6.53
N HIS A 24 -12.00 -1.16 5.56
CA HIS A 24 -11.67 -2.18 4.56
C HIS A 24 -10.32 -2.87 4.82
N LYS A 25 -9.49 -2.34 5.72
CA LYS A 25 -8.10 -2.79 5.92
C LYS A 25 -7.29 -2.82 4.62
N LEU A 26 -7.61 -1.91 3.68
CA LEU A 26 -6.97 -1.85 2.36
C LEU A 26 -6.06 -0.63 2.28
N ALA A 27 -4.79 -0.84 1.94
CA ALA A 27 -3.92 0.25 1.50
C ALA A 27 -4.30 0.67 0.07
N HIS A 28 -4.37 1.97 -0.20
CA HIS A 28 -4.68 2.46 -1.56
C HIS A 28 -3.59 2.08 -2.57
N GLY A 29 -2.32 2.17 -2.17
CA GLY A 29 -1.14 1.75 -2.95
C GLY A 29 -0.86 2.53 -4.24
N ASN A 30 -1.65 3.55 -4.59
CA ASN A 30 -1.48 4.33 -5.81
C ASN A 30 -1.95 5.78 -5.62
N VAL A 31 -1.53 6.39 -4.51
CA VAL A 31 -1.91 7.77 -4.18
C VAL A 31 -1.07 8.74 -5.00
N LYS A 32 -1.71 9.34 -6.01
CA LYS A 32 -1.13 10.35 -6.90
C LYS A 32 -2.20 11.36 -7.31
N SER A 33 -1.80 12.54 -7.78
CA SER A 33 -2.73 13.62 -8.12
C SER A 33 -3.76 13.23 -9.19
N SER A 34 -3.41 12.37 -10.16
CA SER A 34 -4.35 11.89 -11.17
C SER A 34 -5.41 10.92 -10.65
N ASN A 35 -5.23 10.37 -9.45
CA ASN A 35 -6.18 9.46 -8.80
C ASN A 35 -7.04 10.18 -7.74
N VAL A 36 -6.88 11.50 -7.60
CA VAL A 36 -7.69 12.36 -6.74
C VAL A 36 -8.70 13.09 -7.61
N LEU A 37 -9.93 12.60 -7.63
CA LEU A 37 -11.01 13.15 -8.44
C LEU A 37 -11.65 14.33 -7.70
N LEU A 38 -11.51 15.53 -8.26
CA LEU A 38 -12.15 16.72 -7.70
C LEU A 38 -13.65 16.69 -7.96
N ARG A 39 -14.44 16.89 -6.90
CA ARG A 39 -15.90 16.96 -7.00
C ARG A 39 -16.39 18.38 -6.70
N PRO A 40 -17.54 18.79 -7.28
CA PRO A 40 -18.13 20.11 -7.03
C PRO A 40 -18.91 20.20 -5.71
N ASP A 41 -19.09 19.09 -4.97
CA ASP A 41 -19.86 19.00 -3.73
C ASP A 41 -18.99 19.16 -2.45
N LEU A 42 -19.61 18.97 -1.27
CA LEU A 42 -18.94 19.05 0.04
C LEU A 42 -17.76 18.07 0.18
N ASP A 43 -17.76 17.00 -0.61
CA ASP A 43 -16.66 16.06 -0.71
C ASP A 43 -15.73 16.46 -1.86
N ALA A 44 -15.13 17.64 -1.72
CA ALA A 44 -14.33 18.33 -2.73
C ALA A 44 -13.28 17.46 -3.46
N ALA A 45 -12.91 16.30 -2.90
CA ALA A 45 -12.18 15.25 -3.61
C ALA A 45 -12.63 13.83 -3.21
N ALA A 46 -12.47 12.88 -4.13
CA ALA A 46 -12.59 11.45 -3.90
C ALA A 46 -11.35 10.70 -4.40
N LEU A 47 -10.99 9.61 -3.73
CA LEU A 47 -9.93 8.71 -4.18
C LEU A 47 -10.49 7.70 -5.20
N SER A 48 -9.69 7.37 -6.21
CA SER A 48 -10.01 6.44 -7.30
C SER A 48 -8.84 5.49 -7.57
N ASP A 49 -9.05 4.42 -8.32
CA ASP A 49 -8.01 3.42 -8.63
C ASP A 49 -7.35 2.80 -7.38
N PHE A 50 -8.08 2.76 -6.26
CA PHE A 50 -7.72 1.96 -5.10
C PHE A 50 -7.91 0.47 -5.42
N SER A 51 -7.28 -0.44 -4.67
CA SER A 51 -7.32 -1.90 -4.90
C SER A 51 -6.72 -2.42 -6.22
N LEU A 52 -6.16 -1.55 -7.06
CA LEU A 52 -5.37 -1.96 -8.23
C LEU A 52 -3.90 -2.25 -7.87
N HIS A 53 -3.40 -1.74 -6.74
CA HIS A 53 -2.00 -1.94 -6.35
C HIS A 53 -1.61 -3.42 -6.24
N PRO A 54 -2.40 -4.33 -5.65
CA PRO A 54 -2.05 -5.76 -5.65
C PRO A 54 -2.01 -6.38 -7.05
N ILE A 55 -2.70 -5.81 -8.05
CA ILE A 55 -2.69 -6.32 -9.44
C ILE A 55 -1.45 -5.79 -10.20
N TYR A 56 -1.00 -4.58 -9.88
CA TYR A 56 0.17 -3.93 -10.50
C TYR A 56 1.45 -4.01 -9.66
N ALA A 57 1.37 -4.61 -8.47
CA ALA A 57 2.55 -4.80 -7.63
C ALA A 57 3.44 -5.81 -8.34
N PRO A 58 4.74 -5.50 -8.56
CA PRO A 58 5.67 -6.41 -9.23
C PRO A 58 5.75 -7.77 -8.52
N THR A 59 5.51 -7.78 -7.20
CA THR A 59 5.43 -9.00 -6.39
C THR A 59 4.27 -9.92 -6.77
N ALA A 60 3.12 -9.38 -7.19
CA ALA A 60 1.98 -10.17 -7.62
C ALA A 60 2.17 -10.74 -9.03
N GLU A 61 2.87 -10.04 -9.91
CA GLU A 61 3.26 -10.58 -11.21
C GLU A 61 4.22 -11.76 -11.04
N GLU A 62 5.27 -11.62 -10.22
CA GLU A 62 6.23 -12.69 -9.93
C GLU A 62 5.57 -13.92 -9.31
N GLU A 63 4.67 -13.73 -8.35
CA GLU A 63 3.96 -14.84 -7.71
C GLU A 63 2.92 -15.51 -8.61
N MET A 64 2.20 -14.74 -9.42
CA MET A 64 1.28 -15.29 -10.41
C MET A 64 2.02 -16.05 -11.51
N VAL A 65 3.19 -15.56 -11.93
CA VAL A 65 4.09 -16.28 -12.83
C VAL A 65 4.61 -17.56 -12.18
N ALA A 66 5.00 -17.54 -10.91
CA ALA A 66 5.43 -18.73 -10.18
C ALA A 66 4.30 -19.76 -10.05
N LEU A 67 3.07 -19.33 -9.77
CA LEU A 67 1.92 -20.23 -9.71
C LEU A 67 1.62 -20.86 -11.08
N LEU A 68 1.77 -20.07 -12.16
CA LEU A 68 1.67 -20.59 -13.52
C LEU A 68 2.75 -21.63 -13.82
N GLN A 69 3.98 -21.43 -13.35
CA GLN A 69 5.06 -22.41 -13.51
C GLN A 69 4.74 -23.72 -12.79
N VAL A 70 4.19 -23.67 -11.58
CA VAL A 70 3.70 -24.87 -10.87
C VAL A 70 2.62 -25.57 -11.69
N ALA A 71 1.64 -24.83 -12.21
CA ALA A 71 0.59 -25.38 -13.06
C ALA A 71 1.16 -26.05 -14.33
N MET A 72 2.13 -25.41 -15.00
CA MET A 72 2.80 -25.98 -16.19
C MET A 72 3.53 -27.29 -15.86
N ALA A 73 4.20 -27.37 -14.71
CA ALA A 73 4.86 -28.60 -14.26
C ALA A 73 3.84 -29.73 -14.00
N CYS A 74 2.70 -29.43 -13.37
CA CYS A 74 1.63 -30.39 -13.12
C CYS A 74 1.01 -30.99 -14.39
N VAL A 75 0.98 -30.22 -15.49
CA VAL A 75 0.42 -30.66 -16.78
C VAL A 75 1.49 -31.07 -17.80
N ALA A 76 2.69 -31.39 -17.34
CA ALA A 76 3.77 -31.85 -18.21
C ALA A 76 3.34 -33.01 -19.12
N THR A 77 3.78 -32.98 -20.38
CA THR A 77 3.49 -34.01 -21.39
C THR A 77 4.11 -35.36 -21.03
N VAL A 78 5.23 -35.33 -20.31
CA VAL A 78 5.89 -36.52 -19.74
C VAL A 78 5.37 -36.73 -18.31
N PRO A 79 4.65 -37.85 -18.02
CA PRO A 79 4.06 -38.08 -16.71
C PRO A 79 5.08 -38.12 -15.56
N ASP A 80 6.24 -38.72 -15.81
CA ASP A 80 7.31 -38.87 -14.80
C ASP A 80 8.00 -37.55 -14.44
N ALA A 81 7.77 -36.48 -15.22
CA ALA A 81 8.29 -35.14 -14.93
C ALA A 81 7.35 -34.31 -14.05
N ARG A 82 6.16 -34.82 -13.73
CA ARG A 82 5.21 -34.11 -12.89
C ARG A 82 5.65 -34.20 -11.44
N PRO A 83 5.55 -33.12 -10.66
CA PRO A 83 5.82 -33.15 -9.24
C PRO A 83 4.80 -34.02 -8.50
N ASP A 84 5.23 -34.63 -7.39
CA ASP A 84 4.32 -35.30 -6.47
C ASP A 84 3.40 -34.26 -5.80
N ALA A 85 2.18 -34.67 -5.47
CA ALA A 85 1.22 -33.80 -4.78
C ALA A 85 1.78 -33.04 -3.55
N PRO A 86 2.58 -33.64 -2.65
CA PRO A 86 3.23 -32.90 -1.57
C PRO A 86 4.18 -31.79 -2.03
N ASP A 87 4.92 -31.99 -3.13
CA ASP A 87 5.80 -30.97 -3.68
C ASP A 87 5.01 -29.81 -4.28
N VAL A 88 3.88 -30.08 -4.93
CA VAL A 88 2.97 -29.05 -5.43
C VAL A 88 2.46 -28.17 -4.29
N VAL A 89 2.03 -28.78 -3.19
CA VAL A 89 1.56 -28.04 -2.00
C VAL A 89 2.68 -27.15 -1.45
N ARG A 90 3.89 -27.71 -1.27
CA ARG A 90 5.05 -26.95 -0.81
C ARG A 90 5.38 -25.76 -1.73
N MET A 91 5.38 -25.98 -3.04
CA MET A 91 5.65 -24.92 -4.02
C MET A 91 4.61 -23.79 -3.95
N ILE A 92 3.32 -24.12 -3.77
CA ILE A 92 2.24 -23.12 -3.64
C ILE A 92 2.33 -22.36 -2.30
N GLU A 93 2.65 -23.05 -1.21
CA GLU A 93 2.84 -22.43 0.11
C GLU A 93 4.04 -21.47 0.13
N GLU A 94 5.14 -21.82 -0.54
CA GLU A 94 6.32 -20.96 -0.69
C GLU A 94 5.98 -19.67 -1.47
N ILE A 95 5.13 -19.76 -2.49
CA ILE A 95 4.63 -18.58 -3.24
C ILE A 95 3.74 -17.71 -2.34
N GLY A 96 2.83 -18.30 -1.57
CA GLY A 96 1.94 -17.53 -0.68
C GLY A 96 2.66 -16.86 0.50
N ALA A 97 3.82 -17.38 0.91
CA ALA A 97 4.58 -16.84 2.04
C ALA A 97 5.26 -15.49 1.74
N SER A 98 5.56 -15.17 0.47
CA SER A 98 6.14 -13.88 0.08
C SER A 98 5.14 -12.71 0.14
N HIS A 99 3.83 -12.94 0.07
CA HIS A 99 2.81 -11.90 0.25
C HIS A 99 2.70 -11.39 1.70
N GLY A 100 3.03 -12.21 2.70
CA GLY A 100 2.85 -11.86 4.12
C GLY A 100 3.83 -10.81 4.68
N GLN A 101 4.90 -10.47 3.95
CA GLN A 101 5.93 -9.54 4.42
C GLN A 101 5.67 -8.07 4.01
N THR A 102 4.91 -7.83 2.94
CA THR A 102 4.73 -6.47 2.40
C THR A 102 3.76 -5.59 3.19
N THR A 103 2.94 -6.16 4.08
CA THR A 103 1.92 -5.38 4.82
C THR A 103 2.35 -4.92 6.21
N THR A 104 3.54 -5.28 6.70
CA THR A 104 3.86 -5.12 8.13
C THR A 104 5.11 -4.29 8.43
N GLU A 105 6.04 -4.09 7.49
CA GLU A 105 7.34 -3.48 7.83
C GLU A 105 7.41 -1.95 7.68
N GLU A 106 6.46 -1.30 6.98
CA GLU A 106 6.49 0.17 6.84
C GLU A 106 5.97 0.91 8.09
N SER A 107 5.26 0.22 8.99
CA SER A 107 4.69 0.85 10.21
C SER A 107 5.70 1.05 11.35
N ALA A 108 6.88 0.42 11.31
CA ALA A 108 7.83 0.46 12.42
C ALA A 108 8.86 1.60 12.34
N ARG A 109 8.96 2.32 11.21
CA ARG A 109 10.00 3.36 11.03
C ARG A 109 9.54 4.79 11.29
N ALA A 110 8.24 5.02 11.48
CA ALA A 110 7.69 6.38 11.65
C ALA A 110 7.65 6.90 13.10
N THR A 111 7.98 6.09 14.11
CA THR A 111 7.87 6.50 15.53
C THR A 111 9.22 6.82 16.17
N THR A 112 10.14 7.51 15.49
CA THR A 112 11.34 8.08 16.15
C THR A 112 11.82 9.34 15.44
N SER A 113 11.04 10.43 15.40
CA SER A 113 11.59 11.74 14.95
C SER A 113 10.88 13.00 15.47
N GLU A 114 9.77 12.93 16.21
CA GLU A 114 9.02 14.15 16.57
C GLU A 114 9.24 14.70 18.00
N GLU A 115 10.04 14.06 18.86
CA GLU A 115 10.16 14.49 20.27
C GLU A 115 11.36 15.44 20.57
N GLU A 116 12.10 15.92 19.57
CA GLU A 116 13.29 16.79 19.75
C GLU A 116 13.13 18.20 19.14
N ARG A 117 11.91 18.73 18.97
CA ARG A 117 11.69 20.12 18.49
C ARG A 117 10.98 21.06 19.47
N SER A 118 10.86 20.67 20.74
CA SER A 118 10.22 21.52 21.78
C SER A 118 11.14 22.01 22.89
N ARG A 119 12.47 21.92 22.74
CA ARG A 119 13.42 22.58 23.67
C ARG A 119 14.28 23.61 22.97
N GLY A 120 13.99 24.89 23.20
CA GLY A 120 15.00 25.94 23.12
C GLY A 120 14.53 27.26 22.53
N THR A 121 14.03 28.17 23.38
CA THR A 121 14.26 29.60 23.16
C THR A 121 14.46 30.25 24.53
N PRO A 122 15.65 30.82 24.84
CA PRO A 122 15.83 31.55 26.09
C PRO A 122 15.27 32.99 25.97
N PRO A 123 14.85 33.61 27.09
CA PRO A 123 14.34 34.99 27.07
C PRO A 123 15.47 36.01 26.86
N ALA A 124 15.18 37.04 26.06
CA ALA A 124 16.08 38.16 25.78
C ALA A 124 16.30 39.04 27.04
N ALA A 125 17.56 39.39 27.30
CA ALA A 125 17.95 40.31 28.38
C ALA A 125 17.62 41.78 28.03
N PRO A 126 17.41 42.65 29.04
CA PRO A 126 17.18 44.07 28.80
C PRO A 126 18.48 44.78 28.43
N THR A 127 18.42 45.67 27.44
CA THR A 127 19.53 46.53 26.98
C THR A 127 19.47 47.89 27.72
N PRO A 128 20.62 48.59 27.91
CA PRO A 128 20.79 49.64 28.93
C PRO A 128 20.12 50.99 28.60
#